data_AF-A0A4V2BDD3-F1
#
_entry.id   AF-A0A4V2BDD3-F1
#
_cell.length_a   1.000
_cell.length_b   1.000
_cell.length_c   1.000
_cell.angle_alpha   90.00
_cell.angle_beta   90.00
_cell.angle_gamma   90.00
#
_symmetry.space_group_name_H-M   'P 1'
#
loop_
_entity.id
_entity.type
_entity.pdbx_description
1 polymer ?
#
loop_
_entity_poly.entity_id
_entity_poly.type
_entity_poly.pdbx_seq_one_letter_code
_entity_poly.pdbx_strand_id
1 'polypeptide(L)' 'MDDRRGQDRCPVCQGPTKQADNGSLRCRKSICAYNHRNEACPRCQHKGPEVSSAAADSYTYTCPECMNKWTKAAS' A
#
# COMPACT_ATOMS: atom_id res chain seq x y z
N MET A 1 15.33 -11.30 26.45
CA MET A 1 14.73 -11.82 25.20
C MET A 1 13.76 -10.76 24.74
N ASP A 2 14.20 -9.89 23.83
CA ASP A 2 13.40 -8.80 23.27
C ASP A 2 12.21 -9.40 22.50
N ASP A 3 11.04 -9.43 23.15
CA ASP A 3 9.74 -9.75 22.55
C ASP A 3 9.37 -8.58 21.61
N ARG A 4 10.12 -8.46 20.52
CA ARG A 4 9.79 -7.61 19.39
C ARG A 4 8.58 -8.24 18.70
N ARG A 5 7.41 -8.17 19.34
CA ARG A 5 6.13 -8.01 18.64
C ARG A 5 6.14 -6.64 17.97
N GLY A 6 7.13 -6.40 17.10
CA GLY A 6 7.10 -5.34 16.12
C GLY A 6 5.93 -5.73 15.23
N GLN A 7 4.78 -5.11 15.49
CA GLN A 7 3.59 -5.23 14.68
C GLN A 7 4.06 -5.03 13.23
N ASP A 8 4.10 -6.11 12.44
CA ASP A 8 4.80 -6.13 11.16
C ASP A 8 4.15 -5.05 10.28
N ARG A 9 4.87 -3.93 10.10
CA ARG A 9 4.34 -2.76 9.42
C ARG A 9 4.56 -2.96 7.95
N CYS A 10 3.52 -2.67 7.19
CA CYS A 10 3.57 -2.64 5.75
C CYS A 10 4.71 -1.70 5.32
N PRO A 11 5.75 -2.18 4.65
CA PRO A 11 6.89 -1.33 4.30
C PRO A 11 6.51 -0.30 3.22
N VAL A 12 5.35 -0.43 2.57
CA VAL A 12 4.85 0.51 1.57
C VAL A 12 4.09 1.69 2.16
N CYS A 13 3.19 1.44 3.12
CA CYS A 13 2.32 2.48 3.68
C CYS A 13 2.46 2.67 5.19
N GLN A 14 3.40 1.95 5.81
CA GLN A 14 3.70 1.92 7.25
C GLN A 14 2.52 1.56 8.16
N GLY A 15 1.40 1.08 7.58
CA GLY A 15 0.23 0.58 8.29
C GLY A 15 0.37 -0.88 8.74
N PRO A 16 -0.57 -1.43 9.52
CA PRO A 16 -0.53 -2.82 9.94
C PRO A 16 -0.68 -3.78 8.74
N THR A 17 0.09 -4.87 8.76
CA THR A 17 -0.13 -6.01 7.86
C THR A 17 -1.29 -6.90 8.35
N LYS A 18 -1.72 -7.81 7.49
CA LYS A 18 -2.63 -8.93 7.78
C LYS A 18 -1.99 -10.21 7.26
N GLN A 19 -2.20 -11.32 7.95
CA GLN A 19 -1.80 -12.63 7.44
C GLN A 19 -2.72 -13.01 6.27
N ALA A 20 -2.14 -13.51 5.18
CA ALA A 20 -2.86 -14.09 4.05
C ALA A 20 -2.99 -15.61 4.22
N ASP A 21 -3.89 -16.24 3.46
CA ASP A 21 -4.14 -17.69 3.50
C ASP A 21 -2.89 -18.57 3.31
N ASN A 22 -1.89 -18.07 2.59
CA ASN A 22 -0.63 -18.77 2.37
C ASN A 22 0.40 -18.58 3.51
N GLY A 23 -0.02 -17.99 4.65
CA GLY A 23 0.83 -17.67 5.79
C GLY A 23 1.69 -16.42 5.61
N SER A 24 1.73 -15.80 4.43
CA SER A 24 2.51 -14.58 4.18
C SER A 24 1.83 -13.33 4.77
N LEU A 25 2.63 -12.35 5.19
CA LEU A 25 2.12 -11.05 5.62
C LEU A 25 1.84 -10.18 4.39
N ARG A 26 0.63 -9.64 4.30
CA ARG A 26 0.20 -8.70 3.27
C ARG A 26 -0.26 -7.42 3.93
N CYS A 27 0.09 -6.30 3.34
CA CYS A 27 -0.38 -5.02 3.82
C CYS A 27 -1.92 -4.90 3.70
N ARG A 28 -2.55 -4.14 4.62
CA ARG A 28 -4.00 -3.90 4.57
C ARG A 28 -4.34 -2.85 3.52
N LYS A 29 -5.10 -3.26 2.50
CA LYS A 29 -5.55 -2.41 1.39
C LYS A 29 -6.22 -1.11 1.85
N SER A 30 -7.18 -1.19 2.77
CA SER A 30 -7.93 -0.04 3.29
C SER A 30 -7.04 0.98 4.02
N ILE A 31 -6.08 0.49 4.82
CA ILE A 31 -5.15 1.38 5.54
C ILE A 31 -4.19 2.06 4.58
N CYS A 32 -3.62 1.33 3.61
CA CYS A 32 -2.75 1.96 2.64
C CYS A 32 -3.49 2.93 1.71
N ALA A 33 -4.75 2.65 1.36
CA ALA A 33 -5.59 3.61 0.64
C ALA A 33 -5.81 4.89 1.46
N TYR A 34 -6.02 4.78 2.77
CA TYR A 34 -6.14 5.93 3.65
C TYR A 34 -4.84 6.74 3.74
N ASN A 35 -3.71 6.08 4.01
CA ASN A 35 -2.41 6.76 4.14
C ASN A 35 -1.97 7.41 2.83
N HIS A 36 -2.30 6.81 1.68
CA HIS A 36 -1.91 7.30 0.36
C HIS A 36 -3.03 8.04 -0.37
N ARG A 37 -4.09 8.48 0.34
CA ARG A 37 -5.17 9.30 -0.23
C ARG A 37 -4.69 10.62 -0.83
N ASN A 38 -3.52 11.09 -0.39
CA ASN A 38 -2.88 12.32 -0.87
C ASN A 38 -1.76 12.05 -1.88
N GLU A 39 -1.51 10.78 -2.24
CA GLU A 39 -0.51 10.43 -3.24
C GLU A 39 -0.92 11.05 -4.58
N ALA A 40 -0.02 11.81 -5.18
CA ALA A 40 -0.28 12.42 -6.47
C ALA A 40 -0.03 11.40 -7.59
N CYS A 41 -0.92 11.37 -8.57
CA CYS A 41 -0.70 10.61 -9.79
C CYS A 41 0.56 11.15 -10.50
N PRO A 42 1.53 10.30 -10.87
CA PRO A 42 2.74 10.76 -11.53
C PRO A 42 2.48 11.40 -12.90
N ARG A 43 1.31 11.12 -13.51
CA ARG A 43 0.95 11.62 -14.84
C ARG A 43 0.17 12.93 -14.83
N CYS A 44 -0.92 13.00 -14.06
CA CYS A 44 -1.81 14.17 -14.03
C CYS A 44 -1.79 14.94 -12.70
N GLN A 45 -0.97 14.52 -11.73
CA GLN A 45 -0.86 15.10 -10.38
C GLN A 45 -2.16 15.08 -9.54
N HIS A 46 -3.23 14.46 -10.04
CA HIS A 46 -4.46 14.25 -9.28
C HIS A 46 -4.20 13.37 -8.05
N LYS A 47 -4.74 13.76 -6.90
CA LYS A 47 -4.56 13.05 -5.63
C LYS A 47 -5.71 12.08 -5.38
N GLY A 48 -5.45 11.05 -4.59
CA GLY A 48 -6.45 10.05 -4.25
C GLY A 48 -6.53 8.91 -5.25
N PRO A 49 -5.40 8.23 -5.55
CA PRO A 49 -5.46 7.02 -6.34
C PRO A 49 -6.30 5.95 -5.66
N GLU A 50 -6.97 5.15 -6.47
CA GLU A 50 -7.54 3.90 -6.02
C GLU A 50 -6.42 2.86 -5.88
N VAL A 51 -6.41 2.15 -4.76
CA VAL A 51 -5.50 1.01 -4.60
C VAL A 51 -6.07 -0.16 -5.38
N SER A 52 -5.35 -0.64 -6.38
CA SER A 52 -5.75 -1.79 -7.19
C SER A 52 -5.30 -3.10 -6.55
N SER A 53 -4.06 -3.17 -6.06
CA SER A 53 -3.51 -4.40 -5.48
C SER A 53 -2.47 -4.09 -4.41
N ALA A 54 -2.40 -4.98 -3.42
CA ALA A 54 -1.51 -4.91 -2.27
C ALA A 54 -0.70 -6.22 -2.19
N ALA A 55 0.60 -6.15 -2.48
CA ALA A 55 1.56 -7.20 -2.18
C ALA A 55 2.19 -6.97 -0.79
N ALA A 56 3.15 -7.83 -0.41
CA ALA A 56 3.89 -7.67 0.84
C ALA A 56 4.80 -6.42 0.80
N ASP A 57 5.45 -6.21 -0.34
CA ASP A 57 6.48 -5.20 -0.59
C ASP A 57 6.10 -4.13 -1.63
N SER A 58 4.93 -4.25 -2.28
CA SER A 58 4.55 -3.35 -3.37
C SER A 58 3.04 -3.07 -3.43
N TYR A 59 2.68 -1.88 -3.89
CA TYR A 59 1.30 -1.44 -4.07
C TYR A 59 1.06 -0.86 -5.44
N THR A 60 0.02 -1.34 -6.12
CA THR A 60 -0.42 -0.80 -7.39
C THR A 60 -1.58 0.17 -7.18
N TYR A 61 -1.42 1.37 -7.70
CA TYR A 61 -2.39 2.45 -7.73
C TYR A 61 -2.98 2.60 -9.13
N THR A 62 -4.23 3.06 -9.20
CA THR A 62 -4.87 3.55 -10.40
C THR A 62 -5.40 4.96 -10.15
N CYS A 63 -5.06 5.91 -11.03
CA CYS A 63 -5.64 7.25 -10.96
C CYS A 63 -7.04 7.24 -11.58
N PRO A 64 -8.08 7.74 -10.89
CA PRO A 64 -9.43 7.78 -11.43
C PRO A 64 -9.57 8.77 -12.61
N GLU A 65 -8.77 9.83 -12.68
CA GLU A 65 -8.89 10.87 -13.71
C GLU A 65 -8.29 10.46 -15.06
N CYS A 66 -7.04 9.97 -15.04
CA CYS A 66 -6.30 9.66 -16.27
C CYS A 66 -6.10 8.17 -16.51
N MET A 67 -6.68 7.32 -15.65
CA MET A 67 -6.57 5.86 -15.69
C MET A 67 -5.12 5.33 -15.63
N ASN A 68 -4.16 6.19 -15.29
CA ASN A 68 -2.76 5.81 -15.18
C ASN A 68 -2.58 4.84 -14.02
N LYS A 69 -1.89 3.73 -14.28
CA LYS A 69 -1.56 2.72 -13.27
C LYS A 69 -0.07 2.77 -12.96
N TRP A 70 0.28 2.77 -11.68
CA TRP A 70 1.67 2.73 -11.26
C TRP A 70 1.84 1.92 -9.98
N THR A 71 3.01 1.34 -9.81
CA THR A 71 3.36 0.54 -8.64
C THR A 71 4.41 1.28 -7.82
N LYS A 72 4.18 1.38 -6.50
CA LYS A 72 5.16 1.85 -5.54
C LYS A 72 5.70 0.66 -4.76
N ALA A 73 7.01 0.47 -4.80
CA ALA A 73 7.69 -0.48 -3.95
C ALA A 73 7.91 0.12 -2.56
N ALA A 74 8.01 -0.75 -1.56
CA ALA A 74 8.54 -0.43 -0.26
C ALA A 74 9.95 0.15 -0.40
N SER A 75 10.22 1.22 0.34
CA SER A 75 11.55 1.83 0.44
C SER A 75 12.29 1.29 1.66
#